data_AF-A0A081SIB1-F1
#
_entry.id   AF-A0A081SIB1-F1
#
_cell.length_a   1.000
_cell.length_b   1.000
_cell.length_c   1.000
_cell.angle_alpha   90.00
_cell.angle_beta   90.00
_cell.angle_gamma   90.00
#
_symmetry.space_group_name_H-M   'P 1'
#
loop_
_entity.id
_entity.type
_entity.pdbx_description
1 polymer ?
#
loop_
_entity_poly.entity_id
_entity_poly.type
_entity_poly.pdbx_seq_one_letter_code
_entity_poly.pdbx_strand_id
1 'polypeptide(L)'
;MNWLNQLATRLGVMRIEVLLVTGLLGFLLAGVGLNLAGEAVAKKELFERAEAEMFMGEESDSALTAEQRLYDESLKESGSDVRRTDLPRKKLNFNTATEADLEALPDIGDLLANRLIRFRAFKGGKIRALEELLEVKGITQERFERLKLYLTVE
;
A
#
# COMPACT_ATOMS: atom_id res chain seq x y z
N MET A 1 -22.12 -10.89 -44.94
CA MET A 1 -23.29 -10.12 -45.40
C MET A 1 -22.79 -8.75 -45.86
N ASN A 2 -22.73 -8.48 -47.17
CA ASN A 2 -22.17 -7.22 -47.69
C ASN A 2 -23.17 -6.07 -47.53
N TRP A 3 -23.42 -5.67 -46.27
CA TRP A 3 -24.37 -4.63 -45.88
C TRP A 3 -24.07 -3.28 -46.56
N LEU A 4 -22.79 -3.01 -46.86
CA LEU A 4 -22.34 -1.83 -47.62
C LEU A 4 -22.97 -1.77 -49.02
N ASN A 5 -23.12 -2.92 -49.68
CA ASN A 5 -23.77 -2.99 -51.00
C ASN A 5 -25.28 -2.75 -50.89
N GLN A 6 -25.91 -3.21 -49.80
CA GLN A 6 -27.34 -2.96 -49.56
C GLN A 6 -27.59 -1.48 -49.26
N LEU A 7 -26.68 -0.83 -48.53
CA LEU A 7 -26.74 0.59 -48.22
C LEU A 7 -26.56 1.47 -49.47
N ALA A 8 -25.59 1.12 -50.32
CA ALA A 8 -25.37 1.77 -51.62
C ALA A 8 -26.62 1.72 -52.50
N THR A 9 -27.25 0.54 -52.64
CA THR A 9 -28.45 0.36 -53.46
C THR A 9 -29.67 1.11 -52.90
N ARG A 10 -29.83 1.17 -51.57
CA ARG A 10 -30.98 1.86 -50.94
C ARG A 10 -30.87 3.38 -50.99
N LEU A 11 -29.66 3.91 -50.96
CA LEU A 11 -29.40 5.35 -51.00
C LEU A 11 -29.24 5.87 -52.44
N GLY A 12 -29.13 4.98 -53.44
CA GLY A 12 -28.88 5.37 -54.83
C GLY A 12 -27.46 5.91 -55.07
N VAL A 13 -26.52 5.55 -54.20
CA VAL A 13 -25.15 6.07 -54.14
C VAL A 13 -24.17 5.01 -54.63
N MET A 14 -23.03 5.41 -55.22
CA MET A 14 -22.03 4.46 -55.70
C MET A 14 -21.33 3.74 -54.53
N ARG A 15 -20.98 2.47 -54.70
CA ARG A 15 -20.27 1.67 -53.67
C ARG A 15 -18.97 2.33 -53.19
N ILE A 16 -18.28 3.04 -54.09
CA ILE A 16 -17.03 3.75 -53.79
C ILE A 16 -17.30 4.92 -52.83
N GLU A 17 -18.37 5.68 -53.03
CA GLU A 17 -18.74 6.80 -52.16
C GLU A 17 -19.10 6.32 -50.75
N VAL A 18 -19.83 5.21 -50.63
CA VAL A 18 -20.13 4.59 -49.32
C VAL A 18 -18.85 4.13 -48.61
N LEU A 19 -17.88 3.59 -49.33
CA LEU A 19 -16.58 3.22 -48.77
C LEU A 19 -15.77 4.43 -48.29
N LEU A 20 -15.78 5.52 -49.07
CA LEU A 20 -15.08 6.76 -48.70
C LEU A 20 -15.69 7.39 -47.44
N VAL A 21 -17.02 7.47 -47.36
CA VAL A 21 -17.72 8.08 -46.21
C VAL A 21 -17.52 7.25 -44.95
N THR A 22 -17.67 5.92 -45.03
CA THR A 22 -17.47 5.04 -43.87
C THR A 22 -16.01 5.00 -43.41
N GLY A 23 -15.06 5.03 -44.34
CA GLY A 23 -13.63 5.14 -44.04
C GLY A 23 -13.27 6.46 -43.39
N LEU A 24 -13.78 7.58 -43.90
CA LEU A 24 -13.58 8.91 -43.31
C LEU A 24 -14.18 9.00 -41.89
N LEU A 25 -15.39 8.47 -41.70
CA LEU A 25 -16.03 8.44 -40.39
C LEU A 25 -15.22 7.60 -39.40
N GLY A 26 -14.72 6.44 -39.83
CA GLY A 26 -13.85 5.59 -39.01
C GLY A 26 -12.53 6.28 -38.65
N PHE A 27 -11.89 6.95 -39.61
CA PHE A 27 -10.66 7.71 -39.37
C PHE A 27 -10.89 8.89 -38.41
N LEU A 28 -12.01 9.61 -38.56
CA LEU A 28 -12.41 10.69 -37.65
C LEU A 28 -12.62 10.16 -36.23
N LEU A 29 -13.37 9.07 -36.07
CA LEU A 29 -13.62 8.45 -34.76
C LEU A 29 -12.33 7.93 -34.11
N ALA A 30 -11.43 7.33 -34.89
CA ALA A 30 -10.12 6.90 -34.42
C ALA A 30 -9.25 8.09 -33.99
N GLY A 31 -9.23 9.17 -34.77
CA GLY A 31 -8.50 10.40 -34.46
C GLY A 31 -9.01 11.08 -33.19
N VAL A 32 -10.33 11.20 -33.04
CA VAL A 32 -10.95 11.74 -31.81
C VAL A 32 -10.66 10.85 -30.61
N GLY A 33 -10.71 9.52 -30.77
CA GLY A 33 -10.36 8.57 -29.72
C GLY A 33 -8.91 8.70 -29.25
N LEU A 34 -7.97 8.87 -30.18
CA LEU A 34 -6.56 9.13 -29.88
C LEU A 34 -6.33 10.48 -29.22
N ASN A 35 -7.06 11.53 -29.64
CA ASN A 35 -6.98 12.87 -29.07
C ASN A 35 -7.46 12.89 -27.60
N LEU A 36 -8.61 12.29 -27.32
CA LEU A 36 -9.17 12.16 -25.97
C LEU A 36 -8.28 11.29 -25.07
N ALA A 37 -7.72 10.20 -25.60
CA ALA A 37 -6.78 9.36 -24.86
C ALA A 37 -5.48 10.13 -24.53
N GLY A 38 -4.97 10.94 -25.47
CA GLY A 38 -3.81 11.80 -25.24
C GLY A 38 -4.05 12.84 -24.15
N GLU A 39 -5.23 13.46 -24.14
CA GLU A 39 -5.63 14.45 -23.12
C GLU A 39 -5.78 13.82 -21.72
N ALA A 40 -6.30 12.59 -21.65
CA ALA A 40 -6.39 11.82 -20.41
C ALA A 40 -5.01 11.43 -19.85
N VAL A 41 -4.06 11.04 -20.72
CA VAL A 41 -2.68 10.72 -20.31
C VAL A 41 -1.95 11.97 -19.82
N ALA A 42 -2.09 13.11 -20.51
CA ALA A 42 -1.47 14.37 -20.10
C ALA A 42 -2.02 14.89 -18.76
N LYS A 43 -3.34 14.80 -18.54
CA LYS A 43 -3.96 15.17 -17.26
C LYS A 43 -3.53 14.24 -16.12
N LYS A 44 -3.29 12.96 -16.41
CA LYS A 44 -2.77 12.00 -15.41
C LYS A 44 -1.35 12.34 -15.00
N GLU A 45 -0.46 12.67 -15.93
CA GLU A 45 0.89 13.12 -15.57
C GLU A 45 0.89 14.42 -14.77
N LEU A 46 0.00 15.37 -15.11
CA LEU A 46 -0.14 16.61 -14.34
C LEU A 46 -0.69 16.36 -12.93
N PHE A 47 -1.58 15.39 -12.75
CA PHE A 47 -2.10 15.01 -11.43
C PHE A 47 -1.03 14.34 -10.56
N GLU A 48 -0.29 13.38 -11.13
CA GLU A 48 0.80 12.69 -10.43
C GLU A 48 1.94 13.66 -10.07
N ARG A 49 2.24 14.64 -10.94
CA ARG A 49 3.21 15.71 -10.63
C ARG A 49 2.71 16.66 -9.54
N ALA A 50 1.44 17.04 -9.57
CA ALA A 50 0.84 17.89 -8.52
C ALA A 50 0.77 17.17 -7.17
N GLU A 51 0.49 15.86 -7.15
CA GLU A 51 0.50 15.03 -5.94
C GLU A 51 1.92 14.89 -5.37
N ALA A 52 2.93 14.69 -6.24
CA ALA A 52 4.33 14.65 -5.84
C ALA A 52 4.82 15.98 -5.25
N GLU A 53 4.43 17.13 -5.82
CA GLU A 53 4.76 18.46 -5.27
C GLU A 53 4.06 18.73 -3.93
N MET A 54 2.85 18.19 -3.71
CA MET A 54 2.11 18.32 -2.45
C MET A 54 2.75 17.51 -1.31
N PHE A 55 3.50 16.46 -1.62
CA PHE A 55 4.26 15.64 -0.65
C PHE A 55 5.73 16.08 -0.49
N MET A 56 6.32 16.71 -1.50
CA MET A 56 7.74 17.11 -1.56
C MET A 56 7.91 18.63 -1.46
N GLY A 57 7.09 19.30 -0.66
CA GLY A 57 7.31 20.71 -0.34
C GLY A 57 8.50 20.87 0.61
N GLU A 58 9.31 21.91 0.40
CA GLU A 58 10.47 22.35 1.22
C GLU A 58 10.23 22.34 2.75
N GLU A 59 8.98 22.35 3.19
CA GLU A 59 8.60 22.27 4.61
C GLU A 59 8.95 20.90 5.24
N SER A 60 8.94 19.81 4.46
CA SER A 60 9.24 18.46 4.98
C SER A 60 10.72 18.30 5.39
N ASP A 61 11.64 18.80 4.56
CA ASP A 61 13.08 18.72 4.82
C ASP A 61 13.50 19.52 6.06
N SER A 62 12.81 20.63 6.32
CA SER A 62 13.05 21.46 7.51
C SER A 62 12.54 20.81 8.80
N ALA A 63 11.38 20.14 8.75
CA ALA A 63 10.82 19.41 9.89
C ALA A 63 11.67 18.18 10.25
N LEU A 64 12.11 17.40 9.25
CA LEU A 64 13.00 16.25 9.42
C LEU A 64 14.34 16.64 10.04
N THR A 65 14.91 17.78 9.63
CA THR A 65 16.18 18.28 10.18
C THR A 65 16.05 18.71 11.64
N ALA A 66 14.91 19.30 12.03
CA ALA A 66 14.65 19.71 13.42
C ALA A 66 14.46 18.49 14.33
N GLU A 67 13.74 17.48 13.86
CA GLU A 67 13.50 16.22 14.60
C GLU A 67 14.78 15.39 14.73
N GLN A 68 15.61 15.32 13.68
CA GLN A 68 16.93 14.70 13.73
C GLN A 68 17.88 15.40 14.70
N ARG A 69 17.82 16.74 14.79
CA ARG A 69 18.63 17.51 15.76
C ARG A 69 18.21 17.24 17.20
N LEU A 70 16.91 17.18 17.46
CA LEU A 70 16.37 16.80 18.78
C LEU A 70 16.80 15.36 19.16
N TYR A 71 16.81 14.45 18.18
CA TYR A 71 17.29 13.08 18.40
C TYR A 71 18.79 13.02 18.68
N ASP A 72 19.62 13.69 17.88
CA ASP A 72 21.07 13.74 18.08
C ASP A 72 21.48 14.46 19.38
N GLU A 73 20.72 15.47 19.80
CA GLU A 73 20.90 16.17 21.08
C GLU A 73 20.56 15.25 22.25
N SER A 74 19.48 14.46 22.14
CA SER A 74 19.13 13.43 23.14
C SER A 74 20.20 12.33 23.28
N LEU A 75 20.86 11.94 22.18
CA LEU A 75 21.94 10.96 22.19
C LEU A 75 23.23 11.48 22.85
N LYS A 76 23.48 12.80 22.79
CA LYS A 76 24.64 13.42 23.44
C LYS A 76 24.46 13.55 24.95
N GLU A 77 23.24 13.80 25.43
CA GLU A 77 22.95 13.80 26.87
C GLU A 77 22.97 12.39 27.47
N SER A 78 22.66 11.36 26.67
CA SER A 78 22.74 9.95 27.09
C SER A 78 24.13 9.33 26.95
N GLY A 79 25.18 10.15 26.89
CA GLY A 79 26.61 9.76 26.81
C GLY A 79 27.27 9.45 28.15
N SER A 80 26.53 9.26 29.24
CA SER A 80 27.08 8.82 30.52
C SER A 80 26.17 7.78 31.18
N ASP A 81 26.73 6.60 31.41
CA ASP A 81 26.16 5.45 32.13
C ASP A 81 25.36 4.44 31.29
N VAL A 82 25.96 3.92 30.20
CA VAL A 82 25.60 2.57 29.73
C VAL A 82 26.19 1.56 30.71
N ARG A 83 25.54 1.45 31.87
CA ARG A 83 25.57 0.21 32.64
C ARG A 83 25.07 -0.88 31.70
N ARG A 84 25.97 -1.82 31.37
CA ARG A 84 25.57 -3.16 30.95
C ARG A 84 24.70 -3.71 32.06
N THR A 85 23.39 -3.54 31.93
CA THR A 85 22.44 -4.26 32.76
C THR A 85 22.07 -5.50 31.99
N ASP A 86 22.73 -6.60 32.33
CA ASP A 86 22.18 -7.93 32.19
C ASP A 86 20.80 -7.92 32.87
N LEU A 87 19.74 -7.66 32.11
CA LEU A 87 18.35 -7.74 32.56
C LEU A 87 17.66 -8.88 31.83
N PRO A 88 16.85 -9.68 32.53
CA PRO A 88 16.10 -10.77 31.93
C PRO A 88 15.24 -10.19 30.81
N ARG A 89 15.31 -10.76 29.60
CA ARG A 89 14.47 -10.36 28.46
C ARG A 89 13.00 -10.42 28.90
N LYS A 90 12.43 -9.27 29.28
CA LYS A 90 11.05 -9.16 29.73
C LYS A 90 10.18 -9.51 28.52
N LYS A 91 9.28 -10.49 28.69
CA LYS A 91 8.36 -10.90 27.63
C LYS A 91 7.44 -9.73 27.26
N LEU A 92 7.20 -9.55 25.97
CA LEU A 92 6.29 -8.56 25.41
C LEU A 92 4.84 -8.98 25.65
N ASN A 93 4.02 -8.10 26.22
CA ASN A 93 2.60 -8.38 26.41
C ASN A 93 1.83 -8.17 25.10
N PHE A 94 1.22 -9.25 24.57
CA PHE A 94 0.49 -9.23 23.31
C PHE A 94 -0.73 -8.29 23.32
N ASN A 95 -1.42 -8.18 24.47
CA ASN A 95 -2.63 -7.36 24.59
C ASN A 95 -2.34 -5.87 24.44
N THR A 96 -1.12 -5.43 24.77
CA THR A 96 -0.68 -4.03 24.71
C THR A 96 0.33 -3.75 23.61
N ALA A 97 0.90 -4.78 22.98
CA ALA A 97 1.91 -4.63 21.93
C ALA A 97 1.39 -3.81 20.74
N THR A 98 2.24 -2.93 20.22
CA THR A 98 2.00 -2.24 18.95
C THR A 98 2.35 -3.13 17.76
N GLU A 99 1.99 -2.73 16.56
CA GLU A 99 2.38 -3.45 15.33
C GLU A 99 3.91 -3.53 15.20
N ALA A 100 4.61 -2.43 15.46
CA ALA A 100 6.07 -2.36 15.43
C ALA A 100 6.73 -3.28 16.48
N ASP A 101 6.16 -3.37 17.69
CA ASP A 101 6.67 -4.29 18.72
C ASP A 101 6.55 -5.76 18.29
N LEU A 102 5.47 -6.11 17.59
CA LEU A 102 5.27 -7.46 17.07
C LEU A 102 6.18 -7.74 15.89
N GLU A 103 6.39 -6.79 14.99
CA GLU A 103 7.33 -6.91 13.86
C GLU A 103 8.79 -7.10 14.32
N ALA A 104 9.16 -6.52 15.47
CA ALA A 104 10.48 -6.73 16.05
C ALA A 104 10.73 -8.17 16.56
N LEU A 105 9.69 -9.02 16.62
CA LEU A 105 9.84 -10.41 17.04
C LEU A 105 10.39 -11.30 15.93
N PRO A 106 11.21 -12.31 16.27
CA PRO A 106 11.70 -13.26 15.29
C PRO A 106 10.54 -14.00 14.62
N ASP A 107 10.63 -14.21 13.30
CA ASP A 107 9.61 -14.84 12.45
C ASP A 107 8.28 -14.09 12.29
N ILE A 108 8.20 -12.84 12.76
CA ILE A 108 7.09 -11.93 12.48
C ILE A 108 7.57 -10.83 11.54
N GLY A 109 6.92 -10.70 10.39
CA GLY A 109 7.08 -9.54 9.51
C GLY A 109 5.81 -8.69 9.50
N ASP A 110 5.87 -7.53 8.85
CA ASP A 110 4.78 -6.59 8.59
C ASP A 110 3.39 -7.24 8.41
N LEU A 111 3.29 -8.19 7.48
CA LEU A 111 2.03 -8.83 7.12
C LEU A 111 1.47 -9.70 8.24
N LEU A 112 2.33 -10.35 9.03
CA LEU A 112 1.91 -11.18 10.15
C LEU A 112 1.60 -10.31 11.38
N ALA A 113 2.37 -9.25 11.63
CA ALA A 113 2.10 -8.27 12.67
C ALA A 113 0.72 -7.63 12.47
N ASN A 114 0.41 -7.19 11.25
CA ASN A 114 -0.90 -6.64 10.92
C ASN A 114 -2.04 -7.63 11.18
N ARG A 115 -1.86 -8.90 10.81
CA ARG A 115 -2.83 -9.97 11.07
C ARG A 115 -3.06 -10.20 12.57
N LEU A 116 -2.00 -10.13 13.37
CA LEU A 116 -2.09 -10.29 14.82
C LEU A 116 -2.87 -9.15 15.47
N ILE A 117 -2.65 -7.91 15.04
CA ILE A 117 -3.43 -6.74 15.51
C ILE A 117 -4.91 -6.89 15.13
N ARG A 118 -5.20 -7.31 13.89
CA ARG A 118 -6.59 -7.59 13.45
C ARG A 118 -7.23 -8.73 14.23
N PHE A 119 -6.47 -9.79 14.52
CA PHE A 119 -6.93 -10.91 15.34
C PHE A 119 -7.27 -10.46 16.76
N ARG A 120 -6.42 -9.64 17.39
CA ARG A 120 -6.69 -9.05 18.70
C ARG A 120 -7.99 -8.24 18.69
N ALA A 121 -8.19 -7.40 17.66
CA ALA A 121 -9.43 -6.64 17.49
C ALA A 121 -10.66 -7.55 17.32
N PHE A 122 -10.54 -8.61 16.51
CA PHE A 122 -11.59 -9.61 16.30
C PHE A 122 -12.00 -10.34 17.59
N LYS A 123 -11.03 -10.63 18.48
CA LYS A 123 -11.27 -11.24 19.80
C LYS A 123 -11.84 -10.27 20.85
N GLY A 124 -12.16 -9.03 20.48
CA GLY A 124 -12.69 -8.02 21.39
C GLY A 124 -11.61 -7.18 22.08
N GLY A 125 -10.44 -7.06 21.46
CA GLY A 125 -9.34 -6.18 21.87
C GLY A 125 -8.29 -6.83 22.79
N LYS A 126 -8.55 -8.04 23.29
CA LYS A 126 -7.61 -8.79 24.12
C LYS A 126 -7.82 -10.29 24.00
N ILE A 127 -6.76 -11.06 24.22
CA ILE A 127 -6.80 -12.51 24.34
C ILE A 127 -6.51 -12.92 25.78
N ARG A 128 -6.98 -14.10 26.18
CA ARG A 128 -6.81 -14.64 27.54
C ARG A 128 -5.68 -15.65 27.61
N ALA A 129 -5.39 -16.32 26.50
CA ALA A 129 -4.36 -17.34 26.40
C ALA A 129 -3.52 -17.10 25.14
N LEU A 130 -2.20 -17.35 25.24
CA LEU A 130 -1.32 -17.26 24.06
C LEU A 130 -1.66 -18.32 23.02
N GLU A 131 -2.22 -19.45 23.45
CA GLU A 131 -2.64 -20.55 22.59
C GLU A 131 -3.69 -20.11 21.55
N GLU A 132 -4.43 -19.02 21.80
CA GLU A 132 -5.35 -18.43 20.83
C GLU A 132 -4.62 -17.95 19.56
N LEU A 133 -3.32 -17.66 19.63
CA LEU A 133 -2.52 -17.27 18.46
C LEU A 133 -2.43 -18.36 17.39
N LEU A 134 -2.68 -19.63 17.73
CA LEU A 134 -2.72 -20.73 16.77
C LEU A 134 -3.93 -20.64 15.81
N GLU A 135 -4.96 -19.86 16.16
CA GLU A 135 -6.08 -19.57 15.25
C GLU A 135 -5.68 -18.58 14.14
N VAL A 136 -4.55 -17.88 14.29
CA VAL A 136 -4.08 -16.89 13.33
C VAL A 136 -3.46 -17.59 12.13
N LYS A 137 -4.03 -17.35 10.94
CA LYS A 137 -3.49 -17.86 9.68
C LYS A 137 -2.04 -17.43 9.49
N GLY A 138 -1.13 -18.40 9.43
CA GLY A 138 0.31 -18.19 9.29
C GLY A 138 1.11 -18.38 10.57
N ILE A 139 0.46 -18.67 11.70
CA ILE A 139 1.13 -19.18 12.91
C ILE A 139 1.00 -20.71 12.92
N THR A 140 2.13 -21.38 12.67
CA THR A 140 2.27 -22.82 12.84
C THR A 140 2.65 -23.15 14.29
N GLN A 141 2.50 -24.42 14.70
CA GLN A 141 2.92 -24.86 16.03
C GLN A 141 4.38 -24.50 16.32
N GLU A 142 5.28 -24.76 15.37
CA GLU A 142 6.71 -24.46 15.53
C GLU A 142 6.98 -22.97 15.74
N ARG A 143 6.26 -22.10 15.01
CA ARG A 143 6.38 -20.65 15.16
C ARG A 143 5.84 -20.20 16.50
N PHE A 144 4.69 -20.74 16.91
CA PHE A 144 4.09 -20.46 18.21
C PHE A 144 5.03 -20.80 19.38
N GLU A 145 5.68 -21.97 19.36
CA GLU A 145 6.64 -22.35 20.41
C GLU A 145 7.78 -21.34 20.56
N ARG A 146 8.29 -20.80 19.44
CA ARG A 146 9.32 -19.75 19.47
C ARG A 146 8.76 -18.44 19.99
N LEU A 147 7.57 -18.05 19.56
CA LEU A 147 6.92 -16.81 20.00
C LEU A 147 6.57 -16.81 21.49
N LYS A 148 6.23 -17.97 22.06
CA LYS A 148 5.92 -18.13 23.50
C LYS A 148 7.13 -17.82 24.42
N LEU A 149 8.35 -17.86 23.88
CA LEU A 149 9.56 -17.43 24.59
C LEU A 149 9.62 -15.91 24.77
N TYR A 150 9.02 -15.16 23.84
CA TYR A 150 9.08 -13.69 23.79
C TYR A 150 7.77 -13.01 24.17
N LEU A 151 6.63 -13.70 24.06
CA LEU A 151 5.31 -13.15 24.32
C LEU A 151 4.74 -13.59 25.68
N THR A 152 3.93 -12.71 26.26
CA THR A 152 3.08 -12.97 27.42
C THR A 152 1.68 -12.38 27.20
N VAL A 153 0.73 -12.80 28.01
CA VAL A 153 -0.62 -12.22 28.10
C VAL A 153 -0.88 -11.91 29.57
N GLU A 154 -1.33 -10.68 29.86
CA GLU A 154 -1.79 -10.23 31.18
C GLU A 154 -3.19 -9.64 31.06
#